data_AF-A0A1B6HYS3-F1
#
_entry.id   AF-A0A1B6HYS3-F1
#
_cell.length_a   1.000
_cell.length_b   1.000
_cell.length_c   1.000
_cell.angle_alpha   90.00
_cell.angle_beta   90.00
_cell.angle_gamma   90.00
#
_symmetry.space_group_name_H-M   'P 1'
#
loop_
_entity.id
_entity.type
_entity.pdbx_description
1 polymer ?
#
loop_
_entity_poly.entity_id
_entity_poly.type
_entity_poly.pdbx_seq_one_letter_code
_entity_poly.pdbx_strand_id
1 'polypeptide(L)'
;MEEETVVIQTKLGQLRGLVKHSVLNDKTYYAFLGIPFGKPPLGDLRFKAPQPYGDWEGIRDALKDGNDPKQPGLMSLYSQSFESSGSEDCLYLNIYMNEVIQ
;
A
#
# COMPACT_ATOMS: atom_id res chain seq x y z
N MET A 1 -21.45 7.03 3.58
CA MET A 1 -21.55 5.65 4.07
C MET A 1 -20.21 5.35 4.71
N GLU A 2 -20.20 5.04 6.00
CA GLU A 2 -18.98 4.61 6.69
C GLU A 2 -18.53 3.28 6.09
N GLU A 3 -17.27 3.18 5.68
CA GLU A 3 -16.71 1.91 5.23
C GLU A 3 -16.49 1.01 6.46
N GLU A 4 -16.95 -0.24 6.39
CA GLU A 4 -16.74 -1.21 7.46
C GLU A 4 -15.26 -1.56 7.55
N THR A 5 -14.71 -1.58 8.76
CA THR A 5 -13.28 -1.82 9.00
C THR A 5 -13.05 -2.98 9.95
N VAL A 6 -11.88 -3.60 9.83
CA VAL A 6 -11.42 -4.68 10.72
C VAL A 6 -9.99 -4.39 11.19
N VAL A 7 -9.69 -4.74 12.44
CA VAL A 7 -8.33 -4.65 12.98
C VAL A 7 -7.72 -6.03 13.13
N ILE A 8 -6.50 -6.22 12.64
CA ILE A 8 -5.73 -7.46 12.77
C ILE A 8 -4.40 -7.21 13.46
N GLN A 9 -3.88 -8.22 14.15
CA GLN A 9 -2.53 -8.22 14.70
C GLN A 9 -1.56 -8.83 13.70
N THR A 10 -0.47 -8.12 13.38
CA THR A 10 0.66 -8.67 12.62
C THR A 10 1.90 -8.77 13.50
N LYS A 11 2.98 -9.36 12.97
CA LYS A 11 4.28 -9.37 13.64
C LYS A 11 4.89 -7.96 13.81
N LEU A 12 4.48 -6.99 12.99
CA LEU A 12 5.03 -5.63 12.95
C LEU A 12 4.16 -4.58 13.68
N GLY A 13 2.94 -4.97 14.08
CA GLY A 13 1.96 -4.06 14.70
C GLY A 13 0.53 -4.34 14.25
N GLN A 14 -0.41 -3.53 14.75
CA GLN A 14 -1.83 -3.65 14.39
C GLN A 14 -2.13 -2.91 13.09
N LEU A 15 -2.99 -3.50 12.25
CA LEU A 15 -3.47 -2.90 11.01
C LEU A 15 -4.99 -2.78 11.03
N ARG A 16 -5.51 -1.63 10.63
CA ARG A 16 -6.93 -1.42 10.32
C ARG A 16 -7.14 -1.47 8.80
N GLY A 17 -7.84 -2.49 8.34
CA GLY A 17 -8.21 -2.68 6.94
C GLY A 17 -9.71 -2.51 6.69
N LEU A 18 -10.12 -2.74 5.46
CA LEU A 18 -11.49 -2.61 4.97
C LEU A 18 -12.17 -3.98 4.86
N VAL A 19 -13.45 -4.03 5.21
CA VAL A 19 -14.36 -5.12 4.86
C VAL A 19 -15.08 -4.72 3.56
N LYS A 20 -14.97 -5.54 2.52
CA LYS A 20 -15.49 -5.25 1.18
C LYS A 20 -16.33 -6.41 0.66
N HIS A 21 -17.21 -6.12 -0.28
CA HIS A 21 -17.99 -7.12 -1.00
C HIS A 21 -17.55 -7.20 -2.47
N SER A 22 -17.36 -8.42 -2.95
CA SER A 22 -16.99 -8.68 -4.34
C SER A 22 -18.16 -8.34 -5.28
N VAL A 23 -17.92 -7.50 -6.29
CA VAL A 23 -18.94 -7.18 -7.30
C VAL A 23 -19.37 -8.38 -8.16
N LEU A 24 -18.59 -9.47 -8.15
CA LEU A 24 -18.84 -10.65 -8.99
C LEU A 24 -19.74 -11.69 -8.32
N ASN A 25 -19.64 -11.83 -7.00
CA ASN A 25 -20.32 -12.91 -6.26
C ASN A 25 -20.78 -12.51 -4.86
N ASP A 26 -20.73 -11.22 -4.53
CA ASP A 26 -21.15 -10.61 -3.26
C ASP A 26 -20.43 -11.15 -2.01
N LYS A 27 -19.40 -11.98 -2.20
CA LYS A 27 -18.62 -12.52 -1.09
C LYS A 27 -17.86 -11.40 -0.40
N THR A 28 -17.96 -11.40 0.92
CA THR A 28 -17.11 -10.56 1.78
C THR A 28 -15.65 -10.96 1.59
N TYR A 29 -14.78 -9.97 1.49
CA TYR A 29 -13.34 -10.11 1.55
C TYR A 29 -12.75 -8.92 2.32
N TYR A 30 -11.53 -9.07 2.79
CA TYR A 30 -10.83 -8.06 3.56
C TYR A 30 -9.70 -7.48 2.72
N ALA A 31 -9.54 -6.17 2.76
CA ALA A 31 -8.51 -5.45 2.01
C ALA A 31 -7.68 -4.59 2.96
N PHE A 32 -6.36 -4.78 2.93
CA PHE A 32 -5.40 -3.96 3.64
C PHE A 32 -4.50 -3.30 2.61
N LEU A 33 -4.63 -2.00 2.46
CA LEU A 33 -4.04 -1.22 1.37
C LEU A 33 -2.92 -0.32 1.88
N GLY A 34 -1.91 -0.07 1.07
CA GLY A 34 -0.86 0.89 1.39
C GLY A 34 -0.02 0.49 2.62
N ILE A 35 0.19 -0.81 2.85
CA ILE A 35 1.02 -1.28 3.96
C ILE A 35 2.49 -1.05 3.60
N PRO A 36 3.27 -0.28 4.38
CA PRO A 36 4.68 -0.10 4.09
C PRO A 36 5.45 -1.39 4.37
N PHE A 37 6.27 -1.83 3.41
CA PHE A 37 7.16 -2.98 3.61
C PHE A 37 8.64 -2.59 3.63
N GLY A 38 8.98 -1.37 3.20
CA GLY A 38 10.34 -0.84 3.23
C GLY A 38 10.37 0.65 3.57
N LYS A 39 11.51 1.12 4.07
CA LYS A 39 11.76 2.57 4.24
C LYS A 39 11.75 3.26 2.88
N PRO A 40 11.24 4.50 2.78
CA PRO A 40 11.27 5.26 1.54
C PRO A 40 12.71 5.33 0.97
N PRO A 41 12.96 4.92 -0.28
CA PRO A 41 14.28 4.94 -0.92
C PRO A 41 14.70 6.36 -1.35
N LEU A 42 14.57 7.33 -0.43
CA LEU A 42 14.87 8.74 -0.64
C LEU A 42 16.29 9.09 -0.19
N GLY A 43 16.86 10.15 -0.78
CA GLY A 43 18.17 10.67 -0.38
C GLY A 43 19.26 9.60 -0.36
N ASP A 44 19.89 9.39 0.80
CA ASP A 44 20.97 8.42 0.97
C ASP A 44 20.52 6.96 0.79
N LEU A 45 19.22 6.66 0.81
CA LEU A 45 18.69 5.31 0.56
C LEU A 45 18.44 5.04 -0.93
N ARG A 46 18.50 6.08 -1.78
CA ARG A 46 18.28 5.94 -3.21
C ARG A 46 19.33 5.02 -3.84
N PHE A 47 18.88 4.12 -4.72
CA PHE A 47 19.71 3.12 -5.41
C PHE A 47 20.43 2.10 -4.51
N LYS A 48 20.07 2.04 -3.22
CA LYS A 48 20.53 1.01 -2.30
C LYS A 48 19.48 -0.10 -2.17
N ALA A 49 19.91 -1.24 -1.61
CA ALA A 49 18.97 -2.30 -1.24
C ALA A 49 17.90 -1.75 -0.27
N PRO A 50 16.64 -2.18 -0.41
CA PRO A 50 15.55 -1.73 0.45
C PRO A 50 15.82 -2.14 1.91
N GLN A 51 15.54 -1.22 2.83
CA GLN A 51 15.62 -1.48 4.26
C GLN A 51 14.21 -1.74 4.82
N PRO A 52 14.03 -2.66 5.79
CA PRO A 52 12.75 -2.89 6.44
C PRO A 52 12.18 -1.59 7.02
N TYR A 53 10.87 -1.36 6.87
CA TYR A 53 10.20 -0.19 7.44
C TYR A 53 10.37 -0.14 8.97
N GLY A 54 10.24 -1.30 9.62
CA GLY A 54 10.24 -1.47 11.07
C GLY A 54 8.84 -1.70 11.62
N ASP A 55 8.76 -1.96 12.92
CA ASP A 55 7.50 -2.10 13.64
C ASP A 55 6.88 -0.71 13.87
N TRP A 56 5.58 -0.66 14.18
CA TRP A 56 4.88 0.57 14.56
C TRP A 56 4.06 0.38 15.83
N GLU A 57 3.89 1.48 16.57
CA GLU A 57 3.04 1.52 17.75
C GLU A 57 1.59 1.85 17.38
N GLY A 58 0.65 1.31 18.15
CA GLY A 58 -0.78 1.51 17.95
C GLY A 58 -1.32 0.83 16.69
N ILE A 59 -2.45 1.36 16.19
CA ILE A 59 -3.16 0.84 15.02
C ILE A 59 -2.81 1.70 13.82
N ARG A 60 -2.25 1.09 12.78
CA ARG A 60 -1.96 1.76 11.51
C ARG A 60 -3.11 1.55 10.51
N ASP A 61 -3.49 2.63 9.84
CA ASP A 61 -4.48 2.57 8.77
C ASP A 61 -3.90 1.97 7.49
N ALA A 62 -4.60 0.97 6.97
CA ALA A 62 -4.37 0.32 5.69
C ALA A 62 -5.64 0.41 4.83
N LEU A 63 -6.15 1.64 4.69
CA LEU A 63 -7.46 1.94 4.10
C LEU A 63 -7.36 2.52 2.67
N LYS A 64 -6.16 2.90 2.23
CA LYS A 64 -5.92 3.55 0.94
C LYS A 64 -4.67 2.99 0.31
N ASP A 65 -4.63 2.97 -1.02
CA ASP A 65 -3.44 2.59 -1.77
C ASP A 65 -2.26 3.49 -1.43
N GLY A 66 -1.06 2.89 -1.45
CA GLY A 66 0.19 3.63 -1.38
C GLY A 66 0.48 4.39 -2.69
N ASN A 67 1.55 5.18 -2.70
CA ASN A 67 1.93 5.88 -3.91
C ASN A 67 2.46 4.91 -4.98
N ASP A 68 2.13 5.18 -6.24
CA ASP A 68 2.76 4.51 -7.38
C ASP A 68 4.27 4.80 -7.44
N PRO A 69 5.09 3.83 -7.84
CA PRO A 69 6.51 4.06 -8.08
C PRO A 69 6.76 5.13 -9.15
N LYS A 70 7.82 5.90 -8.93
CA LYS A 70 8.29 6.90 -9.89
C LYS A 70 8.60 6.24 -11.24
N GLN A 71 7.92 6.67 -12.29
CA GLN A 71 8.08 6.13 -13.65
C GLN A 71 7.85 7.21 -14.72
N PRO A 72 8.33 7.01 -15.97
CA PRO A 72 7.98 7.89 -17.08
C PRO A 72 6.46 7.94 -17.25
N GLY A 73 5.92 9.15 -17.38
CA GLY A 73 4.50 9.33 -17.67
C GLY A 73 4.15 8.79 -19.04
N LEU A 74 2.92 8.30 -19.23
CA LEU A 74 2.44 7.75 -20.49
C LEU A 74 2.69 8.68 -21.68
N MET A 75 2.53 9.99 -21.48
CA MET A 75 2.72 10.99 -22.53
C MET A 75 4.19 11.14 -22.95
N SER A 76 5.15 10.79 -22.09
CA SER A 76 6.58 10.81 -22.42
C SER A 76 6.96 9.85 -23.55
N LEU A 77 6.08 8.89 -23.89
CA LEU A 77 6.25 8.01 -25.05
C LEU A 77 5.83 8.67 -26.38
N TYR A 78 5.04 9.73 -26.31
CA TYR A 78 4.41 10.39 -27.47
C TYR A 78 4.78 11.86 -27.63
N SER A 79 5.44 12.47 -26.63
CA SER A 79 5.93 13.84 -26.67
C SER A 79 7.46 13.89 -26.53
N GLN A 80 8.06 15.00 -26.97
CA GLN A 80 9.46 15.34 -26.67
C GLN A 80 9.64 15.90 -25.24
N SER A 81 8.59 15.90 -24.42
CA SER A 81 8.65 16.31 -23.01
C SER A 81 8.82 15.10 -22.11
N PHE A 82 9.86 15.12 -21.27
CA PHE A 82 10.04 14.09 -20.24
C PHE A 82 9.20 14.44 -19.02
N GLU A 83 8.02 13.86 -18.93
CA GLU A 83 7.17 13.93 -17.74
C GLU A 83 7.30 12.63 -16.95
N SER A 84 7.31 12.72 -15.62
CA SER A 84 7.35 11.56 -14.73
C SER A 84 6.20 11.60 -13.73
N SER A 85 5.52 10.48 -13.56
CA SER A 85 4.45 10.29 -12.57
C SER A 85 4.95 9.48 -11.37
N GLY A 86 4.14 9.40 -10.31
CA GLY A 86 4.45 8.63 -9.11
C GLY A 86 5.42 9.30 -8.13
N SER A 87 5.80 8.55 -7.11
CA SER A 87 6.66 8.95 -5.99
C SER A 87 7.83 7.97 -5.81
N GLU A 88 8.95 8.43 -5.27
CA GLU A 88 10.02 7.52 -4.81
C GLU A 88 9.67 6.88 -3.45
N ASP A 89 8.84 7.54 -2.62
CA ASP A 89 8.21 6.90 -1.47
C ASP A 89 7.04 6.03 -1.93
N CYS A 90 7.35 4.82 -2.39
CA CYS A 90 6.41 3.90 -3.04
C CYS A 90 6.51 2.43 -2.59
N LEU A 91 7.26 2.13 -1.51
CA LEU A 91 7.45 0.75 -1.03
C LEU A 91 6.26 0.29 -0.16
N TYR A 92 5.10 0.19 -0.81
CA TYR A 92 3.84 -0.23 -0.21
C TYR A 92 3.30 -1.49 -0.90
N LEU A 93 2.57 -2.30 -0.15
CA LEU A 93 1.86 -3.46 -0.67
C LEU A 93 0.40 -3.46 -0.23
N ASN A 94 -0.40 -4.19 -0.99
CA ASN A 94 -1.81 -4.43 -0.71
C ASN A 94 -2.04 -5.93 -0.47
N ILE A 95 -2.85 -6.27 0.53
CA ILE A 95 -3.23 -7.65 0.87
C ILE A 95 -4.74 -7.77 0.77
N TYR A 96 -5.18 -8.81 0.05
CA TYR A 96 -6.59 -9.19 -0.04
C TYR A 96 -6.75 -10.63 0.46
N MET A 97 -7.75 -10.87 1.30
CA MET A 97 -7.96 -12.16 1.93
C MET A 97 -9.46 -12.45 2.10
N ASN A 98 -9.83 -13.72 2.03
CA ASN A 98 -11.22 -14.14 2.16
C ASN A 98 -11.66 -14.28 3.63
N GLU A 99 -10.71 -14.47 4.54
CA GLU A 99 -10.95 -14.74 5.96
C GLU A 99 -9.88 -14.06 6.82
N VAL A 100 -10.27 -13.57 7.99
CA VAL A 100 -9.34 -13.05 9.01
C VAL A 100 -8.95 -14.16 9.97
N ILE A 101 -7.68 -14.51 9.97
CA ILE A 101 -7.10 -15.42 10.97
C ILE A 101 -6.78 -14.57 12.20
N GLN A 102 -7.49 -14.83 13.30
CA GLN A 102 -7.23 -14.22 14.61
C GLN A 102 -6.14 -14.95 15.38
#